data_AF-A9DK96-F1
#
_entry.id   AF-A9DK96-F1
#
_cell.length_a   1.000
_cell.length_b   1.000
_cell.length_c   1.000
_cell.angle_alpha   90.00
_cell.angle_beta   90.00
_cell.angle_gamma   90.00
#
_symmetry.space_group_name_H-M   'P 1'
#
loop_
_entity.id
_entity.type
_entity.pdbx_description
1 polymer ?
#
loop_
_entity_poly.entity_id
_entity_poly.type
_entity_poly.pdbx_seq_one_letter_code
_entity_poly.pdbx_strand_id
1 'polypeptide(L)'
;MGGNLFKLGRMPKAKYLEIETEISTYLSQKIGADNFRIPRYYDDKADFGDLDVLVNISAVADWERIKTQILNDLNIQQHKSVGNVFSTVYKNLQVDYFTKEEAYFLATYNFLSFNDVGNIIGRIFRRFNLKYGEKGLHYVFRRTSEESYSKDILITNDFKKIFAFLGLDYSVWETGFASKKELFDWVIASKYFSTKPYLDENKAINKRKKRPTMQAFIAYLKENDIIREPKFLEKDHYLEMIADYFPETNLFEQIRIEKEREKYINTIKQKYNGRIIMELFPEIKGRNLGKFMNLFQAQFDHYEKYFYSASAEEIIAQLKTFHSNYKND
;
A
#
# COMPACT_ATOMS: atom_id res chain seq x y z
N MET A 1 -5.45 -4.88 7.23
CA MET A 1 -5.35 -6.34 7.43
C MET A 1 -6.04 -6.66 8.74
N GLY A 2 -6.99 -7.59 8.70
CA GLY A 2 -7.85 -8.01 9.83
C GLY A 2 -7.20 -9.00 10.79
N GLY A 3 -5.88 -9.22 10.65
CA GLY A 3 -5.13 -10.24 11.37
C GLY A 3 -5.47 -10.28 12.87
N ASN A 4 -5.95 -11.45 13.29
CA ASN A 4 -6.30 -11.80 14.67
C ASN A 4 -7.51 -11.05 15.27
N LEU A 5 -8.59 -10.93 14.51
CA LEU A 5 -9.83 -10.29 14.97
C LEU A 5 -10.58 -11.16 16.01
N PHE A 6 -10.69 -12.47 15.75
CA PHE A 6 -11.50 -13.39 16.57
C PHE A 6 -10.70 -14.22 17.60
N LYS A 7 -9.36 -14.10 17.64
CA LYS A 7 -8.48 -14.79 18.60
C LYS A 7 -8.67 -16.31 18.70
N LEU A 8 -8.74 -16.99 17.56
CA LEU A 8 -9.07 -18.42 17.46
C LEU A 8 -7.86 -19.38 17.63
N GLY A 9 -6.65 -18.85 17.82
CA GLY A 9 -5.42 -19.64 17.86
C GLY A 9 -4.84 -19.92 16.47
N ARG A 10 -3.86 -20.83 16.38
CA ARG A 10 -3.29 -21.29 15.10
C ARG A 10 -3.85 -22.66 14.73
N MET A 11 -4.17 -22.85 13.47
CA MET A 11 -4.70 -24.08 12.90
C MET A 11 -3.59 -24.89 12.21
N PRO A 12 -3.45 -26.21 12.49
CA PRO A 12 -2.51 -27.08 11.79
C PRO A 12 -2.76 -27.13 10.29
N LYS A 13 -1.69 -27.21 9.49
CA LYS A 13 -1.73 -27.19 8.01
C LYS A 13 -2.77 -28.14 7.40
N ALA A 14 -2.87 -29.38 7.89
CA ALA A 14 -3.82 -30.35 7.32
C ALA A 14 -5.28 -29.86 7.35
N LYS A 15 -5.73 -29.36 8.51
CA LYS A 15 -7.09 -28.79 8.66
C LYS A 15 -7.27 -27.48 7.90
N TYR A 16 -6.21 -26.67 7.82
CA TYR A 16 -6.22 -25.45 7.04
C TYR A 16 -6.44 -25.74 5.55
N LEU A 17 -5.76 -26.75 4.99
CA LEU A 17 -5.90 -27.14 3.59
C LEU A 17 -7.30 -27.67 3.26
N GLU A 18 -7.94 -28.38 4.19
CA GLU A 18 -9.35 -28.79 4.05
C GLU A 18 -10.26 -27.56 3.89
N ILE A 19 -10.12 -26.58 4.78
CA ILE A 19 -10.91 -25.34 4.74
C ILE A 19 -10.56 -24.49 3.51
N GLU A 20 -9.29 -24.35 3.16
CA GLU A 20 -8.84 -23.63 1.96
C GLU A 20 -9.49 -24.22 0.70
N THR A 21 -9.51 -25.55 0.58
CA THR A 21 -10.12 -26.27 -0.55
C THR A 21 -11.63 -26.05 -0.61
N GLU A 22 -12.32 -26.14 0.53
CA GLU A 22 -13.76 -25.90 0.61
C GLU A 22 -14.13 -24.46 0.22
N ILE A 23 -13.44 -23.47 0.78
CA ILE A 23 -13.66 -22.04 0.48
C ILE A 23 -13.33 -21.75 -0.99
N SER A 24 -12.19 -22.26 -1.49
CA SER A 24 -11.80 -22.08 -2.89
C SER A 24 -12.80 -22.69 -3.86
N THR A 25 -13.30 -23.91 -3.57
CA THR A 25 -14.33 -24.58 -4.38
C THR A 25 -15.63 -23.80 -4.36
N TYR A 26 -16.09 -23.38 -3.17
CA TYR A 26 -17.30 -22.58 -3.01
C TYR A 26 -17.20 -21.26 -3.79
N LEU A 27 -16.11 -20.50 -3.64
CA LEU A 27 -15.91 -19.23 -4.34
C LEU A 27 -15.77 -19.42 -5.85
N SER A 28 -15.11 -20.49 -6.30
CA SER A 28 -15.01 -20.80 -7.73
C SER A 28 -16.39 -21.00 -8.36
N GLN A 29 -17.31 -21.68 -7.66
CA GLN A 29 -18.70 -21.84 -8.10
C GLN A 29 -19.50 -20.54 -7.98
N LYS A 30 -19.21 -19.72 -6.96
CA LYS A 30 -20.00 -18.53 -6.62
C LYS A 30 -19.68 -17.32 -7.50
N ILE A 31 -18.40 -17.05 -7.69
CA ILE A 31 -17.89 -15.83 -8.34
C ILE A 31 -16.92 -16.14 -9.49
N GLY A 32 -16.60 -17.41 -9.76
CA GLY A 32 -15.65 -17.81 -10.80
C GLY A 32 -14.21 -17.88 -10.29
N ALA A 33 -13.46 -18.90 -10.75
CA ALA A 33 -12.10 -19.19 -10.29
C ALA A 33 -11.11 -18.04 -10.57
N ASP A 34 -11.33 -17.25 -11.61
CA ASP A 34 -10.46 -16.14 -11.97
C ASP A 34 -10.67 -14.89 -11.10
N ASN A 35 -11.78 -14.80 -10.38
CA ASN A 35 -12.20 -13.59 -9.66
C ASN A 35 -11.80 -13.54 -8.19
N PHE A 36 -11.06 -14.54 -7.71
CA PHE A 36 -10.43 -14.50 -6.40
C PHE A 36 -9.03 -15.12 -6.41
N ARG A 37 -8.21 -14.79 -5.42
CA ARG A 37 -6.91 -15.40 -5.18
C ARG A 37 -6.69 -15.58 -3.68
N ILE A 38 -6.11 -16.71 -3.30
CA ILE A 38 -5.62 -16.97 -1.95
C ILE A 38 -4.11 -16.77 -1.96
N PRO A 39 -3.54 -15.80 -1.22
CA PRO A 39 -2.11 -15.55 -1.20
C PRO A 39 -1.30 -16.81 -0.87
N ARG A 40 -0.18 -17.00 -1.57
CA ARG A 40 0.64 -18.20 -1.42
C ARG A 40 1.41 -18.19 -0.11
N TYR A 41 1.89 -19.35 0.29
CA TYR A 41 2.76 -19.56 1.44
C TYR A 41 3.83 -20.59 1.08
N TYR A 42 4.90 -20.68 1.87
CA TYR A 42 5.93 -21.70 1.70
C TYR A 42 5.44 -23.06 2.23
N ASP A 43 5.92 -24.15 1.64
CA ASP A 43 5.33 -25.48 1.88
C ASP A 43 5.50 -25.98 3.31
N ASP A 44 6.65 -25.75 3.96
CA ASP A 44 6.93 -26.22 5.32
C ASP A 44 6.19 -25.47 6.43
N LYS A 45 5.26 -24.57 6.09
CA LYS A 45 4.45 -23.82 7.06
C LYS A 45 3.55 -24.77 7.86
N ALA A 46 3.88 -24.96 9.14
CA ALA A 46 3.17 -25.91 10.00
C ALA A 46 1.73 -25.51 10.35
N ASP A 47 1.46 -24.20 10.47
CA ASP A 47 0.17 -23.69 10.94
C ASP A 47 -0.21 -22.28 10.42
N PHE A 48 -1.49 -21.94 10.56
CA PHE A 48 -2.11 -20.74 9.99
C PHE A 48 -3.00 -20.05 11.02
N GLY A 49 -3.01 -18.72 11.06
CA GLY A 49 -3.92 -17.97 11.95
C GLY A 49 -5.26 -17.66 11.30
N ASP A 50 -5.23 -17.50 9.98
CA ASP A 50 -6.28 -16.99 9.13
C ASP A 50 -6.11 -17.50 7.70
N LEU A 51 -7.20 -17.40 6.92
CA LEU A 51 -7.24 -17.59 5.47
C LEU A 51 -7.57 -16.24 4.83
N ASP A 52 -6.60 -15.65 4.16
CA ASP A 52 -6.81 -14.42 3.37
C ASP A 52 -7.35 -14.78 1.98
N VAL A 53 -8.42 -14.12 1.56
CA VAL A 53 -9.03 -14.25 0.24
C VAL A 53 -9.10 -12.88 -0.41
N LEU A 54 -8.34 -12.68 -1.48
CA LEU A 54 -8.44 -11.49 -2.31
C LEU A 54 -9.54 -11.70 -3.35
N VAL A 55 -10.52 -10.79 -3.41
CA VAL A 55 -11.64 -10.81 -4.35
C VAL A 55 -11.51 -9.63 -5.31
N ASN A 56 -11.64 -9.93 -6.60
CA ASN A 56 -11.72 -8.92 -7.64
C ASN A 56 -13.11 -8.27 -7.61
N ILE A 57 -13.18 -7.04 -7.12
CA ILE A 57 -14.44 -6.32 -6.97
C ILE A 57 -15.05 -5.93 -8.31
N SER A 58 -14.23 -5.74 -9.34
CA SER A 58 -14.69 -5.36 -10.67
C SER A 58 -15.49 -6.48 -11.34
N ALA A 59 -15.27 -7.73 -10.92
CA ALA A 59 -16.00 -8.90 -11.40
C ALA A 59 -17.25 -9.22 -10.57
N VAL A 60 -17.45 -8.55 -9.44
CA VAL A 60 -18.56 -8.79 -8.53
C VAL A 60 -19.48 -7.58 -8.52
N ALA A 61 -20.58 -7.67 -9.29
CA ALA A 61 -21.53 -6.56 -9.45
C ALA A 61 -22.19 -6.10 -8.14
N ASP A 62 -22.35 -7.00 -7.16
CA ASP A 62 -22.96 -6.70 -5.86
C ASP A 62 -22.26 -7.46 -4.73
N TRP A 63 -21.27 -6.83 -4.13
CA TRP A 63 -20.48 -7.44 -3.05
C TRP A 63 -21.29 -7.68 -1.77
N GLU A 64 -22.26 -6.83 -1.44
CA GLU A 64 -23.08 -7.02 -0.24
C GLU A 64 -23.99 -8.24 -0.39
N ARG A 65 -24.53 -8.47 -1.59
CA ARG A 65 -25.23 -9.71 -1.91
C ARG A 65 -24.31 -10.93 -1.78
N ILE A 66 -23.08 -10.88 -2.30
CA ILE A 66 -22.13 -11.99 -2.16
C ILE A 66 -21.80 -12.26 -0.70
N LYS A 67 -21.56 -11.24 0.14
CA LYS A 67 -21.36 -11.44 1.58
C LYS A 67 -22.55 -12.15 2.23
N THR A 68 -23.76 -11.69 1.93
CA THR A 68 -25.00 -12.29 2.47
C THR A 68 -25.10 -13.76 2.07
N GLN A 69 -24.75 -14.09 0.83
CA GLN A 69 -24.72 -15.46 0.35
C GLN A 69 -23.64 -16.30 1.02
N ILE A 70 -22.41 -15.78 1.20
CA ILE A 70 -21.34 -16.45 1.96
C ILE A 70 -21.85 -16.80 3.36
N LEU A 71 -22.50 -15.86 4.05
CA LEU A 71 -23.03 -16.09 5.39
C LEU A 71 -24.08 -17.21 5.42
N ASN A 72 -25.04 -17.18 4.49
CA ASN A 72 -26.14 -18.14 4.46
C ASN A 72 -25.67 -19.53 4.00
N ASP A 73 -24.94 -19.60 2.88
CA ASP A 73 -24.56 -20.87 2.25
C ASP A 73 -23.57 -21.66 3.12
N LEU A 74 -22.67 -20.96 3.84
CA LEU A 74 -21.68 -21.57 4.73
C LEU A 74 -22.14 -21.61 6.20
N ASN A 75 -23.38 -21.19 6.48
CA ASN A 75 -23.96 -21.12 7.84
C ASN A 75 -23.06 -20.39 8.85
N ILE A 76 -22.53 -19.23 8.47
CA ILE A 76 -21.61 -18.45 9.28
C ILE A 76 -22.37 -17.59 10.29
N GLN A 77 -22.06 -17.79 11.57
CA GLN A 77 -22.71 -17.10 12.68
C GLN A 77 -21.89 -15.92 13.24
N GLN A 78 -20.57 -15.91 13.01
CA GLN A 78 -19.68 -14.85 13.49
C GLN A 78 -18.98 -14.17 12.31
N HIS A 79 -19.20 -12.88 12.17
CA HIS A 79 -18.58 -12.07 11.12
C HIS A 79 -18.43 -10.60 11.55
N LYS A 80 -17.58 -9.86 10.84
CA LYS A 80 -17.39 -8.42 11.03
C LYS A 80 -16.88 -7.78 9.75
N SER A 81 -17.34 -6.57 9.46
CA SER A 81 -16.77 -5.73 8.40
C SER A 81 -15.99 -4.58 9.01
N VAL A 82 -14.73 -4.40 8.62
CA VAL A 82 -13.89 -3.26 9.04
C VAL A 82 -13.21 -2.66 7.81
N GLY A 83 -13.65 -1.46 7.41
CA GLY A 83 -13.23 -0.86 6.15
C GLY A 83 -13.59 -1.77 4.97
N ASN A 84 -12.62 -2.09 4.12
CA ASN A 84 -12.81 -2.92 2.93
C ASN A 84 -12.57 -4.42 3.20
N VAL A 85 -12.51 -4.83 4.46
CA VAL A 85 -12.29 -6.24 4.85
C VAL A 85 -13.56 -6.79 5.46
N PHE A 86 -14.03 -7.91 4.92
CA PHE A 86 -15.10 -8.71 5.48
C PHE A 86 -14.49 -9.97 6.10
N SER A 87 -14.60 -10.14 7.42
CA SER A 87 -14.00 -11.23 8.16
C SER A 87 -15.09 -12.14 8.71
N THR A 88 -14.91 -13.46 8.57
CA THR A 88 -15.84 -14.48 9.08
C THR A 88 -15.11 -15.51 9.92
N VAL A 89 -15.84 -16.23 10.76
CA VAL A 89 -15.36 -17.47 11.40
C VAL A 89 -16.01 -18.66 10.71
N TYR A 90 -15.21 -19.46 10.00
CA TYR A 90 -15.64 -20.68 9.34
C TYR A 90 -14.83 -21.86 9.88
N LYS A 91 -15.51 -22.87 10.45
CA LYS A 91 -14.89 -24.07 11.05
C LYS A 91 -13.72 -23.75 12.01
N ASN A 92 -13.91 -22.73 12.87
CA ASN A 92 -12.90 -22.23 13.82
C ASN A 92 -11.63 -21.64 13.17
N LEU A 93 -11.69 -21.22 11.90
CA LEU A 93 -10.68 -20.42 11.23
C LEU A 93 -11.25 -19.05 10.88
N GLN A 94 -10.45 -18.00 11.04
CA GLN A 94 -10.79 -16.68 10.52
C GLN A 94 -10.56 -16.66 9.00
N VAL A 95 -11.60 -16.33 8.22
CA VAL A 95 -11.48 -16.12 6.77
C VAL A 95 -11.70 -14.64 6.48
N ASP A 96 -10.68 -13.97 5.95
CA ASP A 96 -10.66 -12.54 5.65
C ASP A 96 -10.79 -12.32 4.15
N TYR A 97 -11.89 -11.73 3.72
CA TYR A 97 -12.16 -11.36 2.34
C TYR A 97 -11.77 -9.89 2.10
N PHE A 98 -10.79 -9.65 1.22
CA PHE A 98 -10.32 -8.33 0.81
C PHE A 98 -10.79 -8.03 -0.60
N THR A 99 -11.40 -6.87 -0.82
CA THR A 99 -11.77 -6.47 -2.18
C THR A 99 -10.71 -5.59 -2.82
N LYS A 100 -10.43 -5.83 -4.10
CA LYS A 100 -9.50 -5.02 -4.90
C LYS A 100 -10.02 -4.83 -6.32
N GLU A 101 -9.80 -3.64 -6.86
CA GLU A 101 -10.00 -3.34 -8.28
C GLU A 101 -9.06 -4.17 -9.15
N GLU A 102 -9.52 -4.55 -10.35
CA GLU A 102 -8.78 -5.31 -11.37
C GLU A 102 -7.34 -4.83 -11.52
N ALA A 103 -7.15 -3.52 -11.68
CA ALA A 103 -5.85 -2.89 -11.93
C ALA A 103 -4.78 -3.17 -10.85
N TYR A 104 -5.19 -3.53 -9.63
CA TYR A 104 -4.28 -3.84 -8.53
C TYR A 104 -4.44 -5.26 -7.99
N PHE A 105 -5.31 -6.08 -8.58
CA PHE A 105 -5.66 -7.40 -8.07
C PHE A 105 -4.44 -8.32 -8.03
N LEU A 106 -3.76 -8.51 -9.17
CA LEU A 106 -2.59 -9.37 -9.24
C LEU A 106 -1.38 -8.81 -8.46
N ALA A 107 -1.21 -7.49 -8.45
CA ALA A 107 -0.16 -6.83 -7.65
C ALA A 107 -0.36 -7.05 -6.15
N THR A 108 -1.61 -6.97 -5.67
CA THR A 108 -1.95 -7.18 -4.27
C THR A 108 -1.74 -8.64 -3.90
N TYR A 109 -2.18 -9.58 -4.74
CA TYR A 109 -1.96 -11.01 -4.55
C TYR A 109 -0.48 -11.35 -4.39
N ASN A 110 0.37 -10.85 -5.29
CA ASN A 110 1.80 -11.12 -5.21
C ASN A 110 2.44 -10.46 -3.98
N PHE A 111 2.01 -9.25 -3.61
CA PHE A 111 2.53 -8.57 -2.41
C PHE A 111 2.19 -9.30 -1.11
N LEU A 112 0.99 -9.87 -1.01
CA LEU A 112 0.52 -10.62 0.17
C LEU A 112 1.07 -12.05 0.22
N SER A 113 1.55 -12.58 -0.90
CA SER A 113 2.11 -13.93 -0.99
C SER A 113 3.41 -14.06 -0.20
N PHE A 114 3.60 -15.25 0.38
CA PHE A 114 4.72 -15.64 1.24
C PHE A 114 4.88 -14.77 2.49
N ASN A 115 3.75 -14.45 3.13
CA ASN A 115 3.63 -13.66 4.35
C ASN A 115 4.21 -12.24 4.17
N ASP A 116 5.21 -11.87 4.97
CA ASP A 116 5.75 -10.51 5.02
C ASP A 116 7.01 -10.33 4.17
N VAL A 117 7.32 -11.23 3.24
CA VAL A 117 8.53 -11.10 2.41
C VAL A 117 8.54 -9.80 1.60
N GLY A 118 7.37 -9.29 1.23
CA GLY A 118 7.26 -8.01 0.56
C GLY A 118 7.86 -6.83 1.35
N ASN A 119 7.84 -6.90 2.69
CA ASN A 119 8.52 -5.92 3.53
C ASN A 119 10.05 -6.04 3.49
N ILE A 120 10.58 -7.23 3.24
CA ILE A 120 12.01 -7.46 3.06
C ILE A 120 12.43 -6.89 1.71
N ILE A 121 11.76 -7.30 0.63
CA ILE A 121 11.99 -6.81 -0.74
C ILE A 121 11.87 -5.28 -0.80
N GLY A 122 10.85 -4.72 -0.16
CA GLY A 122 10.64 -3.27 -0.13
C GLY A 122 11.78 -2.48 0.52
N ARG A 123 12.61 -3.09 1.39
CA ARG A 123 13.81 -2.40 1.89
C ARG A 123 14.93 -2.30 0.85
N ILE A 124 15.01 -3.26 -0.08
CA ILE A 124 15.95 -3.20 -1.20
C ILE A 124 15.60 -2.00 -2.09
N PHE A 125 14.31 -1.80 -2.37
CA PHE A 125 13.83 -0.72 -3.25
C PHE A 125 14.04 0.71 -2.70
N ARG A 126 14.08 0.89 -1.38
CA ARG A 126 14.18 2.23 -0.75
C ARG A 126 15.41 3.04 -1.16
N ARG A 127 16.48 2.38 -1.59
CA ARG A 127 17.69 3.08 -2.06
C ARG A 127 17.50 3.74 -3.43
N PHE A 128 16.56 3.26 -4.23
CA PHE A 128 16.24 3.77 -5.56
C PHE A 128 15.16 4.86 -5.54
N ASN A 129 14.80 5.37 -4.34
CA ASN A 129 13.57 6.14 -4.13
C ASN A 129 12.30 5.41 -4.59
N LEU A 130 12.35 4.06 -4.60
CA LEU A 130 11.22 3.24 -4.98
C LEU A 130 10.51 2.68 -3.74
N LYS A 131 9.18 2.58 -3.84
CA LYS A 131 8.27 2.02 -2.86
C LYS A 131 7.55 0.84 -3.49
N TYR A 132 7.86 -0.34 -2.98
CA TYR A 132 7.18 -1.59 -3.32
C TYR A 132 6.02 -1.83 -2.35
N GLY A 133 4.84 -2.17 -2.88
CA GLY A 133 3.62 -2.38 -2.11
C GLY A 133 2.54 -3.14 -2.89
N GLU A 134 1.34 -3.24 -2.30
CA GLU A 134 0.17 -3.93 -2.89
C GLU A 134 -0.24 -3.39 -4.27
N LYS A 135 0.09 -2.13 -4.58
CA LYS A 135 -0.23 -1.51 -5.87
C LYS A 135 0.91 -1.63 -6.90
N GLY A 136 1.96 -2.40 -6.58
CA GLY A 136 3.17 -2.50 -7.38
C GLY A 136 4.29 -1.57 -6.90
N LEU A 137 5.14 -1.17 -7.84
CA LEU A 137 6.33 -0.37 -7.60
C LEU A 137 6.08 1.09 -7.96
N HIS A 138 6.42 2.00 -7.05
CA HIS A 138 6.21 3.44 -7.23
C HIS A 138 7.51 4.20 -6.99
N TYR A 139 7.73 5.28 -7.74
CA TYR A 139 8.74 6.28 -7.41
C TYR A 139 8.18 7.27 -6.41
N VAL A 140 8.94 7.50 -5.34
CA VAL A 140 8.58 8.42 -4.25
C VAL A 140 9.11 9.80 -4.59
N PHE A 141 8.29 10.60 -5.27
CA PHE A 141 8.58 12.01 -5.52
C PHE A 141 8.46 12.80 -4.21
N ARG A 142 9.58 13.34 -3.72
CA ARG A 142 9.61 14.18 -2.52
C ARG A 142 9.57 15.64 -2.93
N ARG A 143 8.57 16.36 -2.40
CA ARG A 143 8.43 17.79 -2.62
C ARG A 143 9.52 18.52 -1.85
N THR A 144 10.05 19.57 -2.46
CA THR A 144 11.15 20.36 -1.88
C THR A 144 10.68 21.21 -0.70
N SER A 145 9.40 21.64 -0.72
CA SER A 145 8.84 22.54 0.28
C SER A 145 8.18 21.86 1.47
N GLU A 146 8.06 20.52 1.48
CA GLU A 146 7.34 19.78 2.52
C GLU A 146 8.19 18.63 3.04
N GLU A 147 8.67 18.72 4.29
CA GLU A 147 9.55 17.72 4.90
C GLU A 147 8.96 16.29 4.98
N SER A 148 7.64 16.14 4.83
CA SER A 148 6.94 14.86 5.03
C SER A 148 6.00 14.44 3.89
N TYR A 149 5.62 15.33 2.98
CA TYR A 149 4.68 14.98 1.91
C TYR A 149 5.43 14.50 0.66
N SER A 150 5.09 13.29 0.22
CA SER A 150 5.59 12.71 -1.01
C SER A 150 4.43 12.22 -1.87
N LYS A 151 4.60 12.31 -3.18
CA LYS A 151 3.70 11.74 -4.17
C LYS A 151 4.30 10.45 -4.68
N ASP A 152 3.49 9.40 -4.72
CA ASP A 152 3.87 8.14 -5.35
C ASP A 152 3.50 8.19 -6.84
N ILE A 153 4.49 8.03 -7.73
CA ILE A 153 4.32 7.88 -9.18
C ILE A 153 4.41 6.38 -9.49
N LEU A 154 3.38 5.79 -10.09
CA LEU A 154 3.41 4.37 -10.45
C LEU A 154 4.49 4.12 -11.50
N ILE A 155 5.41 3.20 -11.21
CA ILE A 155 6.40 2.70 -12.19
C ILE A 155 5.78 1.52 -12.93
N THR A 156 5.35 0.50 -12.18
CA THR A 156 4.73 -0.68 -12.77
C THR A 156 3.97 -1.48 -11.71
N ASN A 157 2.92 -2.18 -12.12
CA ASN A 157 2.25 -3.21 -11.33
C ASN A 157 2.63 -4.64 -11.79
N ASP A 158 3.56 -4.78 -12.75
CA ASP A 158 4.06 -6.05 -13.26
C ASP A 158 5.19 -6.61 -12.37
N PHE A 159 4.88 -7.64 -11.58
CA PHE A 159 5.82 -8.23 -10.64
C PHE A 159 6.98 -8.98 -11.30
N LYS A 160 6.80 -9.47 -12.53
CA LYS A 160 7.89 -10.07 -13.29
C LYS A 160 8.95 -9.02 -13.59
N LYS A 161 8.54 -7.82 -14.05
CA LYS A 161 9.47 -6.70 -14.26
C LYS A 161 10.11 -6.23 -12.96
N ILE A 162 9.34 -6.15 -11.86
CA ILE A 162 9.83 -5.73 -10.54
C ILE A 162 10.94 -6.66 -10.04
N PHE A 163 10.74 -7.97 -10.11
CA PHE A 163 11.74 -8.93 -9.64
C PHE A 163 12.94 -9.04 -10.60
N ALA A 164 12.70 -9.00 -11.91
CA ALA A 164 13.77 -8.93 -12.89
C ALA A 164 14.67 -7.69 -12.71
N PHE A 165 14.11 -6.53 -12.33
CA PHE A 165 14.90 -5.35 -11.99
C PHE A 165 15.88 -5.64 -10.84
N LEU A 166 15.44 -6.39 -9.83
CA LEU A 166 16.29 -6.81 -8.71
C LEU A 166 17.32 -7.89 -9.08
N GLY A 167 17.28 -8.42 -10.30
CA GLY A 167 18.05 -9.60 -10.72
C GLY A 167 17.57 -10.88 -10.06
N LEU A 168 16.29 -10.94 -9.67
CA LEU A 168 15.67 -12.12 -9.09
C LEU A 168 14.97 -12.95 -10.17
N ASP A 169 15.11 -14.27 -10.09
CA ASP A 169 14.46 -15.19 -11.01
C ASP A 169 12.95 -15.28 -10.72
N TYR A 170 12.14 -14.86 -11.69
CA TYR A 170 10.68 -14.88 -11.58
C TYR A 170 10.11 -16.29 -11.62
N SER A 171 10.76 -17.25 -12.31
CA SER A 171 10.26 -18.62 -12.38
C SER A 171 10.32 -19.33 -11.02
N VAL A 172 11.32 -18.99 -10.19
CA VAL A 172 11.37 -19.44 -8.79
C VAL A 172 10.18 -18.87 -8.01
N TRP A 173 9.85 -17.59 -8.21
CA TRP A 173 8.66 -16.99 -7.60
C TRP A 173 7.36 -17.66 -8.07
N GLU A 174 7.24 -18.04 -9.34
CA GLU A 174 6.07 -18.74 -9.87
C GLU A 174 5.93 -20.15 -9.28
N THR A 175 7.04 -20.88 -9.21
CA THR A 175 7.09 -22.23 -8.63
C THR A 175 6.73 -22.23 -7.14
N GLY A 176 7.16 -21.21 -6.41
CA GLY A 176 7.00 -21.13 -4.96
C GLY A 176 8.24 -21.60 -4.22
N PHE A 177 8.10 -21.77 -2.90
CA PHE A 177 9.22 -22.06 -2.01
C PHE A 177 8.86 -23.23 -1.09
N ALA A 178 9.70 -24.25 -1.03
CA ALA A 178 9.47 -25.37 -0.14
C ALA A 178 9.64 -24.96 1.33
N SER A 179 10.53 -23.99 1.58
CA SER A 179 10.82 -23.50 2.93
C SER A 179 10.98 -21.99 3.00
N LYS A 180 10.88 -21.48 4.23
CA LYS A 180 11.25 -20.09 4.54
C LYS A 180 12.72 -19.80 4.22
N LYS A 181 13.61 -20.81 4.32
CA LYS A 181 15.03 -20.65 4.00
C LYS A 181 15.22 -20.38 2.50
N GLU A 182 14.59 -21.16 1.63
CA GLU A 182 14.65 -20.96 0.17
C GLU A 182 14.12 -19.59 -0.24
N LEU A 183 13.03 -19.14 0.39
CA LEU A 183 12.51 -17.78 0.21
C LEU A 183 13.56 -16.72 0.55
N PHE A 184 14.31 -16.90 1.64
CA PHE A 184 15.38 -15.99 2.04
C PHE A 184 16.59 -16.06 1.11
N ASP A 185 17.01 -17.27 0.72
CA ASP A 185 18.08 -17.50 -0.25
C ASP A 185 17.77 -16.77 -1.57
N TRP A 186 16.53 -16.85 -2.05
CA TRP A 186 16.06 -16.13 -3.24
C TRP A 186 16.13 -14.61 -3.05
N VAL A 187 15.63 -14.06 -1.93
CA VAL A 187 15.68 -12.61 -1.71
C VAL A 187 17.12 -12.06 -1.68
N ILE A 188 18.05 -12.77 -1.03
CA ILE A 188 19.45 -12.32 -0.96
C ILE A 188 20.22 -12.52 -2.27
N ALA A 189 19.70 -13.32 -3.21
CA ALA A 189 20.28 -13.50 -4.54
C ALA A 189 20.22 -12.21 -5.39
N SER A 190 19.40 -11.23 -5.00
CA SER A 190 19.37 -9.93 -5.67
C SER A 190 20.77 -9.31 -5.71
N LYS A 191 21.21 -8.86 -6.89
CA LYS A 191 22.46 -8.09 -7.07
C LYS A 191 22.48 -6.79 -6.25
N TYR A 192 21.31 -6.35 -5.82
CA TYR A 192 21.09 -5.17 -5.01
C TYR A 192 20.90 -5.51 -3.53
N PHE A 193 21.03 -6.76 -3.09
CA PHE A 193 20.86 -7.06 -1.68
C PHE A 193 21.95 -6.39 -0.82
N SER A 194 21.55 -5.84 0.33
CA SER A 194 22.48 -5.35 1.35
C SER A 194 21.93 -5.64 2.73
N THR A 195 22.81 -6.01 3.65
CA THR A 195 22.48 -6.41 5.03
C THR A 195 22.22 -5.20 5.93
N LYS A 196 22.85 -4.06 5.63
CA LYS A 196 22.78 -2.81 6.41
C LYS A 196 21.35 -2.40 6.80
N PRO A 197 20.35 -2.34 5.90
CA PRO A 197 18.98 -1.93 6.27
C PRO A 197 18.26 -2.86 7.26
N TYR A 198 18.77 -4.07 7.49
CA TYR A 198 18.17 -5.07 8.37
C TYR A 198 18.89 -5.16 9.71
N LEU A 199 20.22 -5.05 9.68
CA LEU A 199 21.09 -5.16 10.85
C LEU A 199 21.25 -3.81 11.59
N ASP A 200 21.06 -2.66 10.93
CA ASP A 200 21.09 -1.36 11.59
C ASP A 200 20.07 -1.28 12.74
N GLU A 201 20.52 -0.84 13.92
CA GLU A 201 19.75 -0.84 15.17
C GLU A 201 18.93 0.42 15.44
N ASN A 202 18.65 1.22 14.40
CA ASN A 202 17.88 2.46 14.55
C ASN A 202 16.48 2.23 15.17
N LYS A 203 16.10 3.06 16.16
CA LYS A 203 14.86 2.93 16.96
C LYS A 203 13.57 2.84 16.12
N ALA A 204 13.48 3.54 14.98
CA ALA A 204 12.34 3.48 14.06
C ALA A 204 12.23 2.13 13.31
N ILE A 205 13.37 1.47 13.05
CA ILE A 205 13.43 0.13 12.44
C ILE A 205 12.95 -0.92 13.46
N ASN A 206 13.25 -0.74 14.74
CA ASN A 206 12.90 -1.69 15.81
C ASN A 206 11.39 -1.94 15.98
N LYS A 207 10.51 -0.98 15.66
CA LYS A 207 9.04 -1.22 15.70
C LYS A 207 8.57 -2.19 14.61
N ARG A 208 9.21 -2.16 13.43
CA ARG A 208 8.93 -3.07 12.30
C ARG A 208 9.67 -4.41 12.41
N LYS A 209 10.74 -4.48 13.22
CA LYS A 209 11.39 -5.74 13.63
C LYS A 209 10.49 -6.63 14.51
N LYS A 210 9.24 -6.26 14.81
CA LYS A 210 8.30 -7.09 15.56
C LYS A 210 7.55 -8.14 14.72
N ARG A 211 7.65 -8.10 13.39
CA ARG A 211 6.99 -9.10 12.53
C ARG A 211 7.78 -10.41 12.48
N PRO A 212 7.15 -11.59 12.65
CA PRO A 212 7.85 -12.87 12.71
C PRO A 212 8.78 -13.14 11.52
N THR A 213 8.34 -12.86 10.29
CA THR A 213 9.15 -13.08 9.08
C THR A 213 10.40 -12.20 9.04
N MET A 214 10.29 -10.93 9.47
CA MET A 214 11.43 -10.02 9.52
C MET A 214 12.44 -10.44 10.60
N GLN A 215 11.96 -10.93 11.74
CA GLN A 215 12.82 -11.48 12.79
C GLN A 215 13.55 -12.73 12.31
N ALA A 216 12.82 -13.67 11.70
CA ALA A 216 13.39 -14.87 11.13
C ALA A 216 14.43 -14.54 10.05
N PHE A 217 14.19 -13.53 9.23
CA PHE A 217 15.17 -13.10 8.22
C PHE A 217 16.45 -12.52 8.85
N ILE A 218 16.32 -11.68 9.88
CA ILE A 218 17.48 -11.14 10.61
C ILE A 218 18.27 -12.26 11.30
N ALA A 219 17.57 -13.22 11.92
CA ALA A 219 18.21 -14.40 12.52
C ALA A 219 18.96 -15.22 11.46
N TYR A 220 18.30 -15.54 10.35
CA TYR A 220 18.92 -16.23 9.21
C TYR A 220 20.18 -15.53 8.70
N LEU A 221 20.17 -14.20 8.54
CA LEU A 221 21.37 -13.44 8.13
C LEU A 221 22.52 -13.58 9.13
N LYS A 222 22.21 -13.55 10.44
CA LYS A 222 23.21 -13.65 11.52
C LYS A 222 23.76 -15.07 11.67
N GLU A 223 22.90 -16.08 11.64
CA GLU A 223 23.26 -17.48 11.82
C GLU A 223 24.11 -18.03 10.67
N ASN A 224 23.99 -17.44 9.47
CA ASN A 224 24.73 -17.83 8.28
C ASN A 224 25.89 -16.86 7.96
N ASP A 225 26.23 -15.93 8.88
CA ASP A 225 27.29 -14.93 8.70
C ASP A 225 27.20 -14.15 7.37
N ILE A 226 25.97 -13.89 6.91
CA ILE A 226 25.74 -13.19 5.65
C ILE A 226 25.97 -11.71 5.86
N ILE A 227 27.04 -11.18 5.25
CA ILE A 227 27.35 -9.75 5.22
C ILE A 227 27.52 -9.32 3.76
N ARG A 228 26.67 -8.40 3.30
CA ARG A 228 26.76 -7.80 1.95
C ARG A 228 26.53 -6.30 2.01
N GLU A 229 27.55 -5.55 1.66
CA GLU A 229 27.51 -4.09 1.64
C GLU A 229 28.07 -3.54 0.32
N PRO A 230 27.39 -3.81 -0.80
CA PRO A 230 27.75 -3.18 -2.07
C PRO A 230 27.73 -1.65 -1.93
N LYS A 231 28.69 -1.00 -2.60
CA LYS A 231 28.77 0.45 -2.68
C LYS A 231 27.63 0.95 -3.57
N PHE A 232 26.79 1.81 -3.01
CA PHE A 232 25.69 2.44 -3.72
C PHE A 232 25.96 3.92 -3.91
N LEU A 233 25.57 4.44 -5.07
CA LEU A 233 25.48 5.87 -5.35
C LEU A 233 24.31 6.52 -4.57
N GLU A 234 24.30 7.85 -4.56
CA GLU A 234 23.15 8.62 -4.08
C GLU A 234 21.91 8.34 -4.91
N LYS A 235 20.75 8.40 -4.26
CA LYS A 235 19.50 7.84 -4.81
C LYS A 235 19.11 8.38 -6.19
N ASP A 236 19.38 9.66 -6.42
CA ASP A 236 19.00 10.35 -7.65
C ASP A 236 19.83 9.89 -8.86
N HIS A 237 21.02 9.29 -8.64
CA HIS A 237 21.85 8.72 -9.71
C HIS A 237 21.22 7.49 -10.36
N TYR A 238 20.23 6.86 -9.71
CA TYR A 238 19.54 5.71 -10.28
C TYR A 238 18.36 6.10 -11.16
N LEU A 239 18.03 7.39 -11.27
CA LEU A 239 16.81 7.80 -11.96
C LEU A 239 16.83 7.45 -13.45
N GLU A 240 17.95 7.65 -14.13
CA GLU A 240 18.16 7.24 -15.53
C GLU A 240 18.03 5.73 -15.68
N MET A 241 18.73 4.95 -14.85
CA MET A 241 18.63 3.48 -14.87
C MET A 241 17.19 2.98 -14.66
N ILE A 242 16.40 3.64 -13.80
CA ILE A 242 14.99 3.29 -13.57
C ILE A 242 14.16 3.66 -14.81
N ALA A 243 14.35 4.86 -15.38
CA ALA A 243 13.63 5.29 -16.57
C ALA A 243 13.92 4.41 -17.79
N ASP A 244 15.19 4.01 -17.97
CA ASP A 244 15.63 3.12 -19.04
C ASP A 244 15.05 1.72 -18.90
N TYR A 245 14.94 1.21 -17.67
CA TYR A 245 14.37 -0.10 -17.40
C TYR A 245 12.83 -0.13 -17.47
N PHE A 246 12.18 0.98 -17.15
CA PHE A 246 10.71 1.13 -17.17
C PHE A 246 10.27 2.28 -18.10
N PRO A 247 10.58 2.21 -19.40
CA PRO A 247 10.31 3.31 -20.34
C PRO A 247 8.83 3.65 -20.45
N GLU A 248 7.93 2.69 -20.21
CA GLU A 248 6.48 2.87 -20.23
C GLU A 248 5.98 3.88 -19.19
N THR A 249 6.75 4.13 -18.13
CA THR A 249 6.38 5.09 -17.08
C THR A 249 6.44 6.52 -17.58
N ASN A 250 7.32 6.79 -18.56
CA ASN A 250 7.75 8.15 -18.93
C ASN A 250 8.14 8.98 -17.68
N LEU A 251 9.02 8.39 -16.85
CA LEU A 251 9.26 8.83 -15.47
C LEU A 251 9.70 10.30 -15.38
N PHE A 252 10.56 10.77 -16.27
CA PHE A 252 11.01 12.16 -16.28
C PHE A 252 9.87 13.14 -16.56
N GLU A 253 8.96 12.79 -17.47
CA GLU A 253 7.79 13.61 -17.76
C GLU A 253 6.82 13.64 -16.57
N GLN A 254 6.58 12.50 -15.93
CA GLN A 254 5.78 12.45 -14.70
C GLN A 254 6.37 13.31 -13.59
N ILE A 255 7.70 13.27 -13.41
CA ILE A 255 8.41 14.13 -12.46
C ILE A 255 8.27 15.61 -12.85
N ARG A 256 8.35 15.95 -14.15
CA ARG A 256 8.16 17.32 -14.63
C ARG A 256 6.75 17.83 -14.30
N ILE A 257 5.72 17.04 -14.60
CA ILE A 257 4.33 17.35 -14.30
C ILE A 257 4.13 17.57 -12.79
N GLU A 258 4.69 16.69 -11.94
CA GLU A 258 4.56 16.84 -10.48
C GLU A 258 5.30 18.08 -9.94
N LYS A 259 6.45 18.45 -10.52
CA LYS A 259 7.15 19.70 -10.19
C LYS A 259 6.32 20.94 -10.58
N GLU A 260 5.69 20.93 -11.75
CA GLU A 260 4.81 22.02 -12.18
C GLU A 260 3.58 22.13 -11.28
N ARG A 261 3.00 20.99 -10.90
CA ARG A 261 1.89 20.93 -9.93
C ARG A 261 2.30 21.44 -8.56
N GLU A 262 3.49 21.09 -8.07
CA GLU A 262 4.05 21.62 -6.82
C GLU A 262 4.17 23.15 -6.88
N LYS A 263 4.76 23.70 -7.95
CA LYS A 263 4.87 25.15 -8.15
C LYS A 263 3.50 25.82 -8.14
N TYR A 264 2.55 25.26 -8.87
CA TYR A 264 1.18 25.75 -8.95
C TYR A 264 0.48 25.81 -7.59
N ILE A 265 0.55 24.72 -6.81
CA ILE A 265 -0.03 24.66 -5.47
C ILE A 265 0.69 25.59 -4.49
N ASN A 266 2.01 25.71 -4.58
CA ASN A 266 2.78 26.61 -3.72
C ASN A 266 2.42 28.08 -3.96
N THR A 267 2.16 28.49 -5.22
CA THR A 267 1.65 29.83 -5.53
C THR A 267 0.28 30.09 -4.88
N ILE A 268 -0.62 29.10 -4.86
CA ILE A 268 -1.92 29.22 -4.19
C ILE A 268 -1.72 29.32 -2.67
N LYS A 269 -0.89 28.44 -2.08
CA LYS A 269 -0.64 28.40 -0.63
C LYS A 269 -0.06 29.70 -0.08
N GLN A 270 0.69 30.46 -0.88
CA GLN A 270 1.19 31.78 -0.48
C GLN A 270 0.07 32.80 -0.27
N LYS A 271 -1.06 32.67 -0.98
CA LYS A 271 -2.20 33.61 -0.93
C LYS A 271 -3.37 33.09 -0.09
N TYR A 272 -3.49 31.77 0.00
CA TYR A 272 -4.62 31.09 0.62
C TYR A 272 -4.15 29.84 1.36
N ASN A 273 -4.21 29.89 2.70
CA ASN A 273 -3.97 28.75 3.57
C ASN A 273 -4.66 28.95 4.93
N GLY A 274 -4.71 27.89 5.74
CA GLY A 274 -5.38 27.94 7.04
C GLY A 274 -4.79 28.96 8.02
N ARG A 275 -3.49 29.27 7.93
CA ARG A 275 -2.85 30.29 8.77
C ARG A 275 -3.36 31.68 8.43
N ILE A 276 -3.43 32.03 7.14
CA ILE A 276 -3.99 33.31 6.68
C ILE A 276 -5.44 33.47 7.18
N ILE A 277 -6.25 32.42 7.07
CA ILE A 277 -7.64 32.46 7.55
C ILE A 277 -7.71 32.64 9.07
N MET A 278 -6.88 31.94 9.83
CA MET A 278 -6.82 32.10 11.31
C MET A 278 -6.30 33.47 11.74
N GLU A 279 -5.43 34.11 10.94
CA GLU A 279 -4.96 35.47 11.18
C GLU A 279 -6.07 36.50 10.90
N LEU A 280 -6.88 36.27 9.86
CA LEU A 280 -8.04 37.12 9.53
C LEU A 280 -9.23 36.93 10.48
N PHE A 281 -9.49 35.69 10.86
CA PHE A 281 -10.65 35.27 11.68
C PHE A 281 -10.18 34.36 12.83
N PRO A 282 -9.66 34.93 13.92
CA PRO A 282 -9.11 34.16 15.05
C PRO A 282 -10.10 33.20 15.71
N GLU A 283 -11.40 33.35 15.52
CA GLU A 283 -12.43 32.43 16.01
C GLU A 283 -12.53 31.13 15.19
N ILE A 284 -12.07 31.14 13.94
CA ILE A 284 -12.15 30.00 13.03
C ILE A 284 -10.91 29.12 13.20
N LYS A 285 -11.01 28.06 14.02
CA LYS A 285 -9.90 27.12 14.26
C LYS A 285 -10.35 25.66 14.22
N GLY A 286 -9.39 24.74 14.19
CA GLY A 286 -9.63 23.30 14.30
C GLY A 286 -10.59 22.76 13.23
N ARG A 287 -11.61 22.01 13.63
CA ARG A 287 -12.61 21.46 12.68
C ARG A 287 -13.40 22.54 11.96
N ASN A 288 -13.66 23.67 12.62
CA ASN A 288 -14.41 24.78 12.04
C ASN A 288 -13.62 25.44 10.89
N LEU A 289 -12.29 25.50 11.01
CA LEU A 289 -11.43 25.95 9.91
C LEU A 289 -11.57 25.06 8.67
N GLY A 290 -11.51 23.75 8.85
CA GLY A 290 -11.72 22.80 7.74
C GLY A 290 -13.08 22.97 7.08
N LYS A 291 -14.16 23.08 7.88
CA LYS A 291 -15.52 23.29 7.37
C LYS A 291 -15.63 24.62 6.60
N PHE A 292 -15.12 25.71 7.17
CA PHE A 292 -15.13 27.04 6.55
C PHE A 292 -14.36 27.06 5.22
N MET A 293 -13.16 26.48 5.18
CA MET A 293 -12.36 26.38 3.96
C MET A 293 -13.09 25.61 2.85
N ASN A 294 -13.70 24.47 3.19
CA ASN A 294 -14.44 23.67 2.22
C ASN A 294 -15.65 24.43 1.66
N LEU A 295 -16.43 25.09 2.51
CA LEU A 295 -17.58 25.87 2.06
C LEU A 295 -17.16 27.08 1.23
N PHE A 296 -16.08 27.76 1.61
CA PHE A 296 -15.53 28.86 0.83
C PHE A 296 -15.09 28.39 -0.56
N GLN A 297 -14.36 27.29 -0.65
CA GLN A 297 -13.89 26.70 -1.91
C GLN A 297 -15.04 26.22 -2.80
N ALA A 298 -16.14 25.74 -2.21
CA ALA A 298 -17.31 25.26 -2.94
C ALA A 298 -18.05 26.36 -3.73
N GLN A 299 -17.75 27.64 -3.50
CA GLN A 299 -18.29 28.75 -4.29
C GLN A 299 -17.67 28.86 -5.69
N PHE A 300 -16.63 28.09 -5.98
CA PHE A 300 -15.90 28.13 -7.25
C PHE A 300 -15.93 26.76 -7.91
N ASP A 301 -16.27 26.71 -9.20
CA ASP A 301 -16.21 25.48 -10.00
C ASP A 301 -14.80 24.85 -9.97
N HIS A 302 -13.78 25.72 -10.02
CA HIS A 302 -12.37 25.34 -9.94
C HIS A 302 -11.60 26.32 -9.05
N TYR A 303 -11.77 26.21 -7.74
CA TYR A 303 -11.18 27.13 -6.76
C TYR A 303 -9.66 27.30 -6.95
N GLU A 304 -8.93 26.23 -7.27
CA GLU A 304 -7.49 26.31 -7.49
C GLU A 304 -7.14 27.21 -8.68
N LYS A 305 -7.89 27.10 -9.78
CA LYS A 305 -7.69 27.94 -10.98
C LYS A 305 -7.90 29.40 -10.64
N TYR A 306 -8.98 29.70 -9.92
CA TYR A 306 -9.29 31.04 -9.46
C TYR A 306 -8.19 31.60 -8.51
N PHE A 307 -7.81 30.85 -7.47
CA PHE A 307 -6.79 31.31 -6.51
C PHE A 307 -5.40 31.43 -7.11
N TYR A 308 -5.09 30.65 -8.16
CA TYR A 308 -3.83 30.79 -8.87
C TYR A 308 -3.75 32.13 -9.61
N SER A 309 -4.81 32.52 -10.32
CA SER A 309 -4.85 33.78 -11.07
C SER A 309 -5.11 35.02 -10.20
N ALA A 310 -5.91 34.89 -9.14
CA ALA A 310 -6.30 36.01 -8.29
C ALA A 310 -5.12 36.55 -7.45
N SER A 311 -5.16 37.83 -7.11
CA SER A 311 -4.25 38.45 -6.15
C SER A 311 -4.59 38.01 -4.71
N ALA A 312 -3.65 38.21 -3.77
CA ALA A 312 -3.92 37.92 -2.37
C ALA A 312 -5.05 38.82 -1.82
N GLU A 313 -5.08 40.08 -2.23
CA GLU A 313 -6.08 41.08 -1.83
C GLU A 313 -7.49 40.68 -2.30
N GLU A 314 -7.62 40.19 -3.55
CA GLU A 314 -8.89 39.71 -4.10
C GLU A 314 -9.42 38.52 -3.31
N ILE A 315 -8.56 37.55 -2.98
CA ILE A 315 -8.93 36.38 -2.18
C ILE A 315 -9.34 36.80 -0.77
N ILE A 316 -8.59 37.72 -0.14
CA ILE A 316 -8.90 38.24 1.20
C ILE A 316 -10.23 38.99 1.21
N ALA A 317 -10.51 39.79 0.18
CA ALA A 317 -11.78 40.51 0.06
C ALA A 317 -12.95 39.53 0.00
N GLN A 318 -12.86 38.49 -0.83
CA GLN A 318 -13.90 37.46 -0.91
C GLN A 318 -14.05 36.66 0.38
N LEU A 319 -12.94 36.34 1.06
CA LEU A 319 -12.96 35.69 2.37
C LEU A 319 -13.74 36.50 3.41
N LYS A 320 -13.55 37.83 3.45
CA LYS A 320 -14.28 38.74 4.35
C LYS A 320 -15.77 38.76 4.03
N THR A 321 -16.12 38.90 2.75
CA THR A 321 -17.53 38.87 2.30
C THR A 321 -18.20 37.55 2.68
N PHE A 322 -17.52 36.43 2.42
CA PHE A 322 -18.04 35.10 2.75
C PHE A 322 -18.21 34.92 4.27
N HIS A 323 -17.23 35.36 5.06
CA HIS A 323 -17.29 35.27 6.52
C HIS A 323 -18.43 36.07 7.15
N SER A 324 -18.75 37.25 6.61
CA SER A 324 -19.89 38.04 7.07
C SER A 324 -21.22 37.30 6.90
N ASN A 325 -21.38 36.55 5.82
CA ASN A 325 -22.57 35.73 5.58
C ASN A 325 -22.56 34.45 6.42
N TYR A 326 -21.38 33.88 6.65
CA TYR A 326 -21.20 32.67 7.45
C TYR A 326 -21.58 32.83 8.94
N LYS A 327 -21.55 34.05 9.49
CA LYS A 327 -21.97 34.33 10.88
C LYS A 327 -23.49 34.43 11.08
N ASN A 328 -24.25 34.52 10.00
CA ASN A 328 -25.71 34.70 10.04
C ASN A 328 -26.49 33.37 9.86
N ASP A 329 -25.77 32.26 9.69
CA ASP A 329 -26.26 30.87 9.71
C ASP A 329 -25.72 30.13 10.94
#